data_AF-A0A2S9A753-F1
#
_entry.id   AF-A0A2S9A753-F1
#
_cell.length_a   1.000
_cell.length_b   1.000
_cell.length_c   1.000
_cell.angle_alpha   90.00
_cell.angle_beta   90.00
_cell.angle_gamma   90.00
#
_symmetry.space_group_name_H-M   'P 1'
#
loop_
_entity.id
_entity.type
_entity.pdbx_description
1 polymer ?
#
loop_
_entity_poly.entity_id
_entity_poly.type
_entity_poly.pdbx_seq_one_letter_code
_entity_poly.pdbx_strand_id
1 'polypeptide(L)'
;MDSGWAVILGAIIALVSSAVLPWIRDAVAARRADRIARKSALEASIRRVIHTVTTASFERPLSTPDRAKIEVGLQDTLTEFELLLGGRSQPVGVMLDQASRDATGDDERLRALARSTVPLLLTGWHSGIFSGPDVWARYCDSRAAITSPAPE
;
A
#
# COMPACT_ATOMS: atom_id res chain seq x y z
N MET A 1 -27.89 -8.98 -57.02
CA MET A 1 -26.86 -9.98 -57.36
C MET A 1 -25.91 -10.08 -56.16
N ASP A 2 -26.46 -10.40 -54.98
CA ASP A 2 -25.93 -9.87 -53.71
C ASP A 2 -25.60 -10.96 -52.67
N SER A 3 -25.78 -12.25 -52.97
CA SER A 3 -25.59 -13.32 -51.97
C SER A 3 -24.15 -13.85 -51.86
N GLY A 4 -23.33 -13.72 -52.90
CA GLY A 4 -21.93 -14.19 -52.88
C GLY A 4 -20.99 -13.35 -52.01
N TRP A 5 -21.22 -12.03 -51.95
CA TRP A 5 -20.43 -11.11 -51.13
C TRP A 5 -20.62 -11.32 -49.62
N ALA A 6 -21.81 -11.73 -49.19
CA ALA A 6 -22.10 -12.01 -47.78
C ALA A 6 -21.29 -13.20 -47.24
N VAL A 7 -21.10 -14.25 -48.05
CA VAL A 7 -20.30 -15.43 -47.69
C VAL A 7 -18.83 -15.08 -47.55
N ILE A 8 -18.30 -14.27 -48.48
CA ILE A 8 -16.90 -13.81 -48.44
C ILE A 8 -16.66 -12.90 -47.23
N LEU A 9 -17.59 -11.98 -46.93
CA LEU A 9 -17.48 -11.11 -45.76
C LEU A 9 -17.51 -11.92 -44.44
N GLY A 10 -18.39 -12.92 -44.36
CA GLY A 10 -18.48 -13.82 -43.20
C GLY A 10 -17.20 -14.64 -43.01
N ALA A 11 -16.61 -15.16 -44.09
CA ALA A 11 -15.35 -15.90 -44.03
C ALA A 11 -14.18 -15.02 -43.57
N ILE A 12 -14.10 -13.77 -44.05
CA ILE A 12 -13.07 -12.81 -43.63
C ILE A 12 -13.23 -12.46 -42.15
N ILE A 13 -14.46 -12.18 -41.69
CA ILE A 13 -14.71 -11.88 -40.27
C ILE A 13 -14.36 -13.08 -39.37
N ALA A 14 -14.70 -14.30 -39.78
CA ALA A 14 -14.36 -15.52 -39.04
C ALA A 14 -12.83 -15.72 -38.95
N LEU A 15 -12.12 -15.48 -40.05
CA LEU A 15 -10.67 -15.65 -40.14
C LEU A 15 -9.92 -14.60 -39.31
N VAL A 16 -10.36 -13.34 -39.37
CA VAL A 16 -9.83 -12.25 -38.53
C VAL A 16 -10.14 -12.49 -37.05
N SER A 17 -11.37 -12.93 -36.72
CA SER A 17 -11.74 -13.24 -35.34
C SER A 17 -10.88 -14.39 -34.78
N SER A 18 -10.63 -15.43 -35.57
CA SER A 18 -9.79 -16.55 -35.15
C SER A 18 -8.32 -16.16 -34.92
N ALA A 19 -7.81 -15.17 -35.65
CA ALA A 19 -6.43 -14.70 -35.50
C ALA A 19 -6.26 -13.69 -34.34
N VAL A 20 -7.26 -12.86 -34.07
CA VAL A 20 -7.20 -11.79 -33.07
C VAL A 20 -7.62 -12.25 -31.67
N LEU A 21 -8.54 -13.22 -31.56
CA LEU A 21 -9.03 -13.75 -30.29
C LEU A 21 -7.92 -14.28 -29.35
N PRO A 22 -6.90 -15.03 -29.83
CA PRO A 22 -5.79 -15.49 -28.98
C PRO A 22 -5.02 -14.31 -28.36
N TRP A 23 -4.69 -13.30 -29.15
CA TRP A 23 -3.96 -12.11 -28.66
C TRP A 23 -4.74 -11.33 -27.61
N ILE A 24 -6.06 -11.17 -27.78
CA ILE A 24 -6.92 -10.54 -26.78
C ILE A 24 -6.94 -11.37 -25.50
N ARG A 25 -7.08 -12.70 -25.60
CA ARG A 25 -7.06 -13.60 -24.44
C ARG A 25 -5.73 -13.54 -23.69
N ASP A 26 -4.62 -13.55 -24.41
CA ASP A 26 -3.27 -13.48 -23.83
C ASP A 26 -3.03 -12.12 -23.18
N ALA A 27 -3.44 -11.02 -23.80
CA ALA A 27 -3.36 -9.69 -23.21
C ALA A 27 -4.22 -9.55 -21.94
N VAL A 28 -5.41 -10.15 -21.90
CA VAL A 28 -6.26 -10.16 -20.71
C VAL A 28 -5.68 -11.06 -19.62
N ALA A 29 -5.13 -12.22 -19.97
CA ALA A 29 -4.49 -13.13 -19.03
C ALA A 29 -3.24 -12.49 -18.40
N ALA A 30 -2.38 -11.85 -19.19
CA ALA A 30 -1.23 -11.10 -18.72
C ALA A 30 -1.63 -9.97 -17.76
N ARG A 31 -2.66 -9.18 -18.12
CA ARG A 31 -3.19 -8.11 -17.24
C ARG A 31 -3.76 -8.65 -15.93
N ARG A 32 -4.39 -9.83 -15.93
CA ARG A 32 -4.90 -10.46 -14.70
C ARG A 32 -3.74 -10.94 -13.83
N ALA A 33 -2.75 -11.60 -14.41
CA ALA A 33 -1.56 -12.06 -13.70
C ALA A 33 -0.82 -10.87 -13.05
N ASP A 34 -0.60 -9.79 -13.80
CA ASP A 34 0.03 -8.56 -13.29
C ASP A 34 -0.77 -7.93 -12.14
N ARG A 35 -2.10 -7.89 -12.25
CA ARG A 35 -2.95 -7.34 -11.19
C ARG A 35 -2.87 -8.19 -9.92
N ILE A 36 -2.88 -9.51 -10.05
CA ILE A 36 -2.75 -10.43 -8.92
C ILE A 36 -1.37 -10.27 -8.27
N ALA A 37 -0.30 -10.24 -9.06
CA ALA A 37 1.07 -10.07 -8.57
C ALA A 37 1.28 -8.72 -7.87
N ARG A 38 0.71 -7.63 -8.41
CA ARG A 38 0.76 -6.31 -7.74
C ARG A 38 -0.01 -6.31 -6.43
N LYS A 39 -1.18 -6.96 -6.40
CA LYS A 39 -2.00 -7.04 -5.18
C LYS A 39 -1.26 -7.84 -4.09
N SER A 40 -0.70 -8.99 -4.42
CA SER A 40 0.07 -9.79 -3.46
C SER A 40 1.34 -9.07 -2.98
N ALA A 41 2.04 -8.37 -3.88
CA ALA A 41 3.19 -7.54 -3.50
C ALA A 41 2.81 -6.41 -2.54
N LEU A 42 1.67 -5.75 -2.77
CA LEU A 42 1.16 -4.72 -1.87
C LEU A 42 0.78 -5.29 -0.50
N GLU A 43 0.07 -6.41 -0.46
CA GLU A 43 -0.28 -7.11 0.79
C GLU A 43 0.97 -7.49 1.60
N ALA A 44 1.99 -8.03 0.93
CA ALA A 44 3.26 -8.37 1.56
C ALA A 44 4.00 -7.13 2.07
N SER A 45 3.97 -6.03 1.32
CA SER A 45 4.59 -4.77 1.73
C SER A 45 3.90 -4.14 2.94
N ILE A 46 2.55 -4.11 2.96
CA ILE A 46 1.78 -3.64 4.12
C ILE A 46 2.10 -4.46 5.36
N ARG A 47 2.18 -5.79 5.23
CA ARG A 47 2.57 -6.66 6.34
C ARG A 47 3.96 -6.31 6.88
N ARG A 48 4.93 -6.06 5.99
CA ARG A 48 6.29 -5.65 6.38
C ARG A 48 6.27 -4.29 7.08
N VAL A 49 5.59 -3.29 6.54
CA VAL A 49 5.46 -1.96 7.18
C VAL A 49 4.88 -2.09 8.59
N ILE A 50 3.77 -2.83 8.74
CA ILE A 50 3.14 -3.07 10.04
C ILE A 50 4.11 -3.73 11.01
N HIS A 51 4.80 -4.78 10.57
CA HIS A 51 5.77 -5.48 11.38
C HIS A 51 6.91 -4.54 11.81
N THR A 52 7.54 -3.82 10.88
CA THR A 52 8.70 -2.98 11.19
C THR A 52 8.34 -1.82 12.11
N VAL A 53 7.19 -1.16 11.90
CA VAL A 53 6.69 -0.09 12.81
C VAL A 53 6.40 -0.64 14.20
N THR A 54 5.78 -1.83 14.27
CA THR A 54 5.46 -2.48 15.55
C THR A 54 6.72 -2.85 16.31
N THR A 55 7.70 -3.47 15.63
CA THR A 55 9.00 -3.83 16.20
C THR A 55 9.74 -2.60 16.71
N ALA A 56 9.85 -1.54 15.89
CA ALA A 56 10.50 -0.29 16.28
C ALA A 56 9.87 0.32 17.54
N SER A 57 8.55 0.19 17.70
CA SER A 57 7.83 0.69 18.87
C SER A 57 8.10 -0.10 20.16
N PHE A 58 8.54 -1.35 20.07
CA PHE A 58 8.74 -2.25 21.22
C PHE A 58 10.18 -2.31 21.72
N GLU A 59 11.17 -2.18 20.84
CA GLU A 59 12.54 -2.56 21.20
C GLU A 59 13.26 -1.56 22.14
N ARG A 60 12.67 -0.41 22.45
CA ARG A 60 13.26 0.60 23.34
C ARG A 60 13.28 0.16 24.82
N PRO A 61 14.36 0.44 25.58
CA PRO A 61 15.55 1.20 25.17
C PRO A 61 16.62 0.32 24.48
N LEU A 62 16.95 0.65 23.23
CA LEU A 62 18.08 0.06 22.52
C LEU A 62 19.34 0.90 22.68
N SER A 63 20.48 0.25 22.51
CA SER A 63 21.75 0.92 22.28
C SER A 63 21.67 1.81 21.02
N THR A 64 22.39 2.93 21.00
CA THR A 64 22.43 3.86 19.86
C THR A 64 22.71 3.18 18.50
N PRO A 65 23.63 2.20 18.37
CA PRO A 65 23.86 1.53 17.08
C PRO A 65 22.71 0.60 16.65
N ASP A 66 21.97 0.00 17.58
CA ASP A 66 20.82 -0.86 17.21
C ASP A 66 19.61 -0.02 16.79
N ARG A 67 19.43 1.14 17.42
CA ARG A 67 18.45 2.15 16.97
C ARG A 67 18.67 2.55 15.52
N ALA A 68 19.91 2.86 15.14
CA ALA A 68 20.24 3.28 13.77
C ALA A 68 19.90 2.18 12.73
N LYS A 69 20.14 0.90 13.06
CA LYS A 69 19.80 -0.23 12.16
C LYS A 69 18.29 -0.33 11.92
N ILE A 70 17.49 -0.12 12.96
CA ILE A 70 16.03 -0.19 12.85
C ILE A 70 15.48 1.00 12.07
N GLU A 71 16.01 2.20 12.32
CA GLU A 71 15.64 3.39 11.54
C GLU A 71 15.93 3.20 10.06
N VAL A 72 17.10 2.66 9.71
CA VAL A 72 17.46 2.33 8.32
C VAL A 72 16.52 1.25 7.74
N GLY A 73 16.31 0.15 8.45
CA GLY A 73 15.41 -0.92 7.98
C GLY A 73 13.96 -0.47 7.81
N LEU A 74 13.50 0.46 8.66
CA LEU A 74 12.20 1.08 8.54
C LEU A 74 12.12 2.01 7.32
N GLN A 75 13.15 2.84 7.09
CA GLN A 75 13.23 3.68 5.89
C GLN A 75 13.26 2.86 4.59
N ASP A 76 14.00 1.75 4.56
CA ASP A 76 14.05 0.85 3.39
C ASP A 76 12.66 0.25 3.13
N THR A 77 11.97 -0.20 4.19
CA THR A 77 10.62 -0.76 4.10
C THR A 77 9.62 0.27 3.58
N LEU A 78 9.70 1.51 4.04
CA LEU A 78 8.84 2.61 3.58
C LEU A 78 9.13 3.00 2.14
N THR A 79 10.40 3.01 1.73
CA THR A 79 10.80 3.30 0.35
C THR A 79 10.28 2.22 -0.61
N GLU A 80 10.41 0.94 -0.25
CA GLU A 80 9.83 -0.16 -1.04
C GLU A 80 8.31 -0.02 -1.17
N PHE A 81 7.63 0.34 -0.07
CA PHE A 81 6.20 0.58 -0.07
C PHE A 81 5.81 1.76 -0.99
N GLU A 82 6.49 2.90 -0.92
CA GLU A 82 6.23 4.06 -1.77
C GLU A 82 6.45 3.76 -3.27
N LEU A 83 7.51 3.03 -3.60
CA LEU A 83 7.79 2.59 -4.97
C LEU A 83 6.65 1.73 -5.53
N LEU A 84 6.06 0.84 -4.71
CA LEU A 84 4.91 0.03 -5.10
C LEU A 84 3.64 0.88 -5.31
N LEU A 85 3.48 1.96 -4.56
CA LEU A 85 2.35 2.89 -4.70
C LEU A 85 2.46 3.80 -5.93
N GLY A 86 3.69 4.01 -6.44
CA GLY A 86 3.95 4.85 -7.60
C GLY A 86 3.46 6.29 -7.40
N GLY A 87 3.59 6.84 -6.20
CA GLY A 87 3.20 8.21 -5.85
C GLY A 87 1.69 8.47 -5.73
N ARG A 88 0.83 7.47 -5.99
CA ARG A 88 -0.64 7.66 -6.01
C ARG A 88 -1.28 7.81 -4.62
N SER A 89 -0.55 7.51 -3.55
CA SER A 89 -1.07 7.52 -2.19
C SER A 89 -0.19 8.37 -1.26
N GLN A 90 0.17 9.58 -1.71
CA GLN A 90 1.00 10.53 -0.97
C GLN A 90 0.55 10.73 0.50
N PRO A 91 -0.75 10.83 0.84
CA PRO A 91 -1.17 10.97 2.23
C PRO A 91 -0.82 9.77 3.13
N VAL A 92 -0.80 8.55 2.56
CA VAL A 92 -0.41 7.35 3.30
C VAL A 92 1.10 7.34 3.56
N GLY A 93 1.90 7.76 2.57
CA GLY A 93 3.35 7.92 2.74
C GLY A 93 3.68 8.95 3.84
N VAL A 94 3.01 10.11 3.82
CA VAL A 94 3.17 11.15 4.87
C VAL A 94 2.78 10.63 6.25
N MET A 95 1.68 9.88 6.36
CA MET A 95 1.28 9.24 7.62
C MET A 95 2.35 8.27 8.11
N LEU A 96 2.90 7.44 7.22
CA LEU A 96 3.90 6.45 7.59
C LEU A 96 5.25 7.07 7.99
N ASP A 97 5.67 8.14 7.33
CA ASP A 97 6.85 8.90 7.75
C ASP A 97 6.67 9.46 9.17
N GLN A 98 5.52 10.08 9.45
CA GLN A 98 5.22 10.57 10.79
C GLN A 98 5.14 9.43 11.82
N ALA A 99 4.48 8.33 11.48
CA ALA A 99 4.34 7.19 12.37
C ALA A 99 5.68 6.48 12.64
N SER A 100 6.58 6.49 11.66
CA SER A 100 7.96 6.01 11.81
C SER A 100 8.75 6.83 12.82
N ARG A 101 8.63 8.16 12.75
CA ARG A 101 9.24 9.07 13.73
C ARG A 101 8.64 8.88 15.13
N ASP A 102 7.32 8.74 15.21
CA ASP A 102 6.62 8.52 16.46
C ASP A 102 6.98 7.14 17.07
N ALA A 103 7.16 6.09 16.25
CA ALA A 103 7.57 4.74 16.67
C ALA A 103 9.04 4.67 17.14
N THR A 104 9.93 5.43 16.51
CA THR A 104 11.36 5.46 16.85
C THR A 104 11.71 6.52 17.90
N GLY A 105 10.75 7.38 18.25
CA GLY A 105 10.89 8.45 19.22
C GLY A 105 11.06 8.01 20.67
N ASP A 106 11.33 8.99 21.53
CA ASP A 106 11.53 8.77 22.98
C ASP A 106 10.20 8.74 23.75
N ASP A 107 9.14 9.35 23.20
CA ASP A 107 7.81 9.43 23.80
C ASP A 107 7.07 8.09 23.71
N GLU A 108 6.91 7.41 24.85
CA GLU A 108 6.23 6.13 24.95
C GLU A 108 4.77 6.18 24.48
N ARG A 109 4.06 7.30 24.69
CA ARG A 109 2.67 7.43 24.28
C ARG A 109 2.54 7.48 22.77
N LEU A 110 3.45 8.19 22.09
CA LEU A 110 3.51 8.24 20.63
C LEU A 110 3.93 6.90 20.02
N ARG A 111 4.86 6.16 20.65
CA ARG A 111 5.17 4.79 20.23
C ARG A 111 3.96 3.87 20.33
N ALA A 112 3.24 3.93 21.47
CA ALA A 112 2.04 3.13 21.68
C ALA A 112 0.94 3.47 20.66
N LEU A 113 0.80 4.75 20.30
CA LEU A 113 -0.09 5.21 19.24
C LEU A 113 0.30 4.61 17.89
N ALA A 114 1.55 4.77 17.47
CA ALA A 114 2.04 4.27 16.18
C ALA A 114 1.79 2.76 16.05
N ARG A 115 2.15 2.00 17.08
CA ARG A 115 1.92 0.55 17.16
C ARG A 115 0.46 0.14 17.02
N SER A 116 -0.45 0.83 17.69
CA SER A 116 -1.87 0.46 17.73
C SER A 116 -2.64 0.95 16.50
N THR A 117 -2.26 2.10 15.96
CA THR A 117 -3.05 2.82 14.96
C THR A 117 -2.63 2.48 13.53
N VAL A 118 -1.33 2.33 13.26
CA VAL A 118 -0.82 2.03 11.91
C VAL A 118 -1.41 0.73 11.33
N PRO A 119 -1.49 -0.41 12.07
CA PRO A 119 -2.07 -1.63 11.52
C PRO A 119 -3.54 -1.46 11.12
N LEU A 120 -4.31 -0.76 11.94
CA LEU A 120 -5.74 -0.52 11.70
C LEU A 120 -5.95 0.39 10.49
N LEU A 121 -5.21 1.50 10.41
CA LEU A 121 -5.34 2.45 9.31
C LEU A 121 -4.87 1.87 7.98
N LEU A 122 -3.72 1.19 7.94
CA LEU A 122 -3.22 0.57 6.71
C LEU A 122 -4.13 -0.55 6.20
N THR A 123 -4.65 -1.39 7.10
CA THR A 123 -5.59 -2.47 6.72
C THR A 123 -6.92 -1.89 6.24
N GLY A 124 -7.45 -0.87 6.91
CA GLY A 124 -8.67 -0.18 6.49
C GLY A 124 -8.51 0.52 5.15
N TRP A 125 -7.38 1.19 4.92
CA TRP A 125 -7.04 1.80 3.64
C TRP A 125 -6.94 0.77 2.52
N HIS A 126 -6.21 -0.32 2.74
CA HIS A 126 -6.10 -1.40 1.76
C HIS A 126 -7.48 -1.98 1.41
N SER A 127 -8.33 -2.16 2.40
CA SER A 127 -9.68 -2.71 2.22
C SER A 127 -10.65 -1.72 1.55
N GLY A 128 -10.23 -0.48 1.31
CA GLY A 128 -11.06 0.58 0.74
C GLY A 128 -12.03 1.24 1.73
N ILE A 129 -11.87 0.99 3.03
CA ILE A 129 -12.67 1.61 4.10
C ILE A 129 -12.25 3.06 4.32
N PHE A 130 -10.95 3.34 4.21
CA PHE A 130 -10.38 4.68 4.34
C PHE A 130 -9.78 5.16 3.02
N SER A 131 -10.02 6.41 2.66
CA SER A 131 -9.24 7.08 1.63
C SER A 131 -7.84 7.43 2.16
N GLY A 132 -6.89 7.73 1.28
CA GLY A 132 -5.57 8.21 1.69
C GLY A 132 -5.64 9.43 2.63
N PRO A 133 -6.39 10.49 2.29
CA PRO A 133 -6.57 11.63 3.18
C PRO A 133 -7.17 11.27 4.54
N ASP A 134 -8.15 10.35 4.59
CA ASP A 134 -8.76 9.91 5.86
C ASP A 134 -7.75 9.23 6.79
N VAL A 135 -6.84 8.43 6.22
CA VAL A 135 -5.77 7.78 6.97
C VAL A 135 -4.89 8.81 7.67
N TRP A 136 -4.45 9.84 6.93
CA TRP A 136 -3.62 10.90 7.49
C TRP A 136 -4.37 11.67 8.58
N ALA A 137 -5.59 12.13 8.28
CA ALA A 137 -6.39 12.90 9.23
C ALA A 137 -6.62 12.14 10.54
N ARG A 138 -7.04 10.87 10.47
CA ARG A 138 -7.27 10.03 11.66
C ARG A 138 -6.01 9.81 12.49
N TYR A 139 -4.85 9.66 11.83
CA TYR A 139 -3.59 9.55 12.54
C TYR A 139 -3.26 10.84 13.30
N CYS A 140 -3.42 12.00 12.65
CA CYS A 140 -3.22 13.31 13.27
C CYS A 140 -4.17 13.54 14.44
N ASP A 141 -5.46 13.22 14.31
CA ASP A 141 -6.45 13.37 15.37
C ASP A 141 -6.09 12.53 16.60
N SER A 142 -5.70 11.28 16.37
CA SER A 142 -5.28 10.36 17.44
C SER A 142 -4.01 10.86 18.14
N ARG A 143 -3.08 11.43 17.38
CA ARG A 143 -1.86 12.05 17.90
C ARG A 143 -2.15 13.30 18.72
N ALA A 144 -3.05 14.17 18.24
CA ALA A 144 -3.46 15.38 18.95
C ALA A 144 -4.15 15.05 20.27
N ALA A 145 -5.00 14.01 20.29
CA ALA A 145 -5.68 13.57 21.50
C ALA A 145 -4.72 13.09 22.61
N ILE A 146 -3.60 12.48 22.23
CA ILE A 146 -2.60 11.95 23.18
C ILE A 146 -1.62 13.04 23.66
N THR A 147 -1.38 14.05 22.83
CA THR A 147 -0.44 15.15 23.10
C THR A 147 -1.11 16.35 23.78
N SER A 148 -2.44 16.43 23.77
CA SER A 148 -3.17 17.48 24.48
C SER A 148 -3.04 17.31 25.99
N PRO A 149 -2.71 18.38 26.75
CA PRO A 149 -2.70 18.32 28.21
C PRO A 149 -4.11 17.99 28.72
N ALA A 150 -4.19 17.16 29.76
CA ALA A 150 -5.47 16.89 30.41
C ALA A 150 -6.09 18.21 30.89
N PRO A 151 -7.40 18.43 30.71
CA PRO A 151 -8.06 19.60 31.27
C PRO A 151 -7.90 19.55 32.80
N GLU A 152 -7.36 20.63 33.37
CA GLU A 152 -7.22 20.83 34.83
C GLU A 152 -8.56 20.87 35.56
#